data_AF-A0A7C4FG02-F1
#
_entry.id   AF-A0A7C4FG02-F1
#
_cell.length_a   1.000
_cell.length_b   1.000
_cell.length_c   1.000
_cell.angle_alpha   90.00
_cell.angle_beta   90.00
_cell.angle_gamma   90.00
#
_symmetry.space_group_name_H-M   'P 1'
#
loop_
_entity.id
_entity.type
_entity.pdbx_description
1 polymer ?
#
loop_
_entity_poly.entity_id
_entity_poly.type
_entity_poly.pdbx_seq_one_letter_code
_entity_poly.pdbx_strand_id
1 'polypeptide(L)'
;MARAGDRLKREFLELLEKDLEFRYAVAGFLGFSEILKRLEEHDKKFQEILAEIKALRENQDKLWEGQNKLWEEVRRLWEEVRALREDQKRLWESQNKLWEEVKALREDQGRLWEGQNKLWEEVRKLRESQDKLWEEVRKLWEEVRALREDQNKLWE
;
A
#
# COMPACT_ATOMS: atom_id res chain seq x y z
N MET A 1 53.75 62.96 56.01
CA MET A 1 52.65 63.93 55.82
C MET A 1 51.72 63.37 54.76
N ALA A 2 50.51 62.95 55.13
CA ALA A 2 49.50 62.57 54.14
C ALA A 2 49.23 63.80 53.25
N ARG A 3 49.27 63.63 51.93
CA ARG A 3 49.09 64.76 51.00
C ARG A 3 47.64 65.25 51.14
N ALA A 4 47.37 66.55 50.96
CA ALA A 4 46.04 67.13 51.16
C ALA A 4 44.90 66.37 50.43
N GLY A 5 45.20 65.70 49.31
CA GLY A 5 44.27 64.83 48.60
C GLY A 5 43.84 63.56 49.35
N ASP A 6 44.65 63.02 50.27
CA ASP A 6 44.29 61.83 51.06
C ASP A 6 43.25 62.15 52.12
N ARG A 7 43.28 63.39 52.65
CA ARG A 7 42.27 63.87 53.60
C ARG A 7 40.91 64.06 52.92
N LEU A 8 40.90 64.71 51.76
CA LEU A 8 39.68 64.92 50.97
C LEU A 8 39.01 63.60 50.56
N LYS A 9 39.81 62.60 50.15
CA LYS A 9 39.29 61.27 49.79
C LYS A 9 38.64 60.57 50.99
N ARG A 10 39.23 60.67 52.19
CA ARG A 10 38.62 60.09 53.42
C ARG A 10 37.31 60.79 53.76
N GLU A 11 37.28 62.11 53.74
CA GLU A 11 36.06 62.89 54.02
C GLU A 11 34.95 62.57 52.99
N PHE A 12 35.29 62.41 51.71
CA PHE A 12 34.35 62.01 50.66
C PHE A 12 33.78 60.59 50.87
N LEU A 13 34.63 59.62 51.23
CA LEU A 13 34.20 58.25 51.51
C LEU A 13 33.34 58.16 52.78
N GLU A 14 33.69 58.91 53.84
CA GLU A 14 32.87 58.97 55.06
C GLU A 14 31.49 59.57 54.80
N LEU A 15 31.40 60.62 53.97
CA LEU A 15 30.11 61.19 53.54
C LEU A 15 29.32 60.18 52.70
N LEU A 16 29.96 59.47 51.76
CA LEU A 16 29.31 58.37 51.05
C LEU A 16 28.81 57.29 51.99
N GLU A 17 29.48 57.01 53.10
CA GLU A 17 29.12 55.92 54.02
C GLU A 17 28.02 56.32 55.04
N LYS A 18 28.03 57.57 55.52
CA LYS A 18 27.15 58.02 56.61
C LYS A 18 25.98 58.89 56.15
N ASP A 19 26.09 59.59 55.03
CA ASP A 19 25.06 60.49 54.50
C ASP A 19 24.32 59.83 53.32
N LEU A 20 23.06 59.50 53.58
CA LEU A 20 22.18 58.84 52.62
C LEU A 20 21.85 59.74 51.42
N GLU A 21 21.55 61.03 51.67
CA GLU A 21 21.21 61.99 50.60
C GLU A 21 22.43 62.26 49.71
N PHE A 22 23.61 62.45 50.32
CA PHE A 22 24.85 62.64 49.56
C PHE A 22 25.19 61.41 48.71
N ARG A 23 25.06 60.19 49.27
CA ARG A 23 25.25 58.94 48.51
C ARG A 23 24.32 58.85 47.31
N TYR A 24 23.04 59.15 47.47
CA TYR A 24 22.08 59.11 46.36
C TYR A 24 22.32 60.21 45.32
N ALA A 25 22.74 61.41 45.74
CA ALA A 25 23.12 62.48 44.82
C ALA A 25 24.33 62.08 43.96
N VAL A 26 25.39 61.55 44.60
CA VAL A 26 26.57 61.03 43.89
C VAL A 26 26.19 59.86 42.97
N ALA A 27 25.32 58.95 43.42
CA ALA A 27 24.86 57.85 42.59
C ALA A 27 24.06 58.34 41.36
N GLY A 28 23.25 59.37 41.53
CA GLY A 28 22.55 60.06 40.43
C GLY A 28 23.52 60.69 39.42
N PHE A 29 24.53 61.43 39.88
CA PHE A 29 25.56 62.02 39.02
C PHE A 29 26.42 60.99 38.29
N LEU A 30 26.65 59.83 38.91
CA LEU A 30 27.35 58.69 38.30
C LEU A 30 26.46 57.88 37.34
N GLY A 31 25.18 58.26 37.18
CA GLY A 31 24.26 57.63 36.24
C GLY A 31 23.65 56.31 36.70
N PHE A 32 23.73 55.97 37.99
CA PHE A 32 23.17 54.70 38.50
C PHE A 32 21.66 54.58 38.28
N SER A 33 20.91 55.69 38.32
CA SER A 33 19.47 55.69 38.01
C SER A 33 19.18 55.27 36.57
N GLU A 34 20.00 55.71 35.61
CA GLU A 34 19.87 55.33 34.20
C GLU A 34 20.24 53.86 33.99
N ILE A 35 21.27 53.38 34.69
CA ILE A 35 21.67 51.98 34.67
C ILE A 35 20.55 51.08 35.21
N LEU A 36 19.95 51.43 36.36
CA LEU A 36 18.84 50.66 36.95
C LEU A 36 17.63 50.61 36.02
N LYS A 37 17.27 51.73 35.39
CA LYS A 37 16.17 51.78 34.42
C LYS A 37 16.43 50.87 33.22
N ARG A 38 17.65 50.86 32.67
CA ARG A 38 18.04 49.95 31.58
C ARG A 38 18.02 48.49 32.02
N LEU A 39 18.39 48.18 33.26
CA LEU A 39 18.28 46.84 33.83
C LEU A 39 16.83 46.38 33.92
N GLU A 40 15.91 47.23 34.41
CA GLU A 40 14.48 46.90 34.44
C GLU A 40 13.90 46.66 33.04
N GLU A 41 14.30 47.46 32.05
CA GLU A 41 13.92 47.26 30.64
C GLU A 41 14.47 45.94 30.09
N HIS A 42 15.70 45.58 30.46
CA HIS A 42 16.30 44.31 30.07
C HIS A 42 15.62 43.11 30.75
N ASP A 43 15.26 43.22 32.02
CA ASP A 43 14.51 42.18 32.73
C ASP A 43 13.15 41.92 32.07
N LYS A 44 12.44 42.97 31.63
CA LYS A 44 11.19 42.83 30.86
C LYS A 44 11.42 42.07 29.55
N LYS A 45 12.41 42.47 28.75
CA LYS A 45 12.77 41.77 27.51
C LYS A 45 13.19 40.32 27.78
N PHE A 46 13.89 40.07 28.88
CA PHE A 46 14.30 38.72 29.27
C PHE A 46 13.08 37.84 29.57
N GLN A 47 12.08 38.36 30.28
CA GLN A 47 10.82 37.65 30.52
C GLN A 47 10.03 37.39 29.24
N GLU A 48 9.98 38.36 28.32
CA GLU A 48 9.34 38.17 27.00
C GLU A 48 10.02 37.06 26.19
N ILE A 49 11.35 37.05 26.15
CA ILE A 49 12.13 35.99 25.48
C ILE A 49 11.87 34.63 26.11
N LEU A 50 11.83 34.53 27.44
CA LEU A 50 11.53 33.27 28.13
C LEU A 50 10.13 32.75 27.80
N ALA A 51 9.14 33.64 27.72
CA ALA A 51 7.78 33.28 27.33
C ALA A 51 7.73 32.77 25.87
N GLU A 52 8.44 33.43 24.96
CA GLU A 52 8.52 33.00 23.56
C GLU A 52 9.23 31.66 23.41
N ILE A 53 10.34 31.43 24.12
CA ILE A 53 11.04 30.14 24.14
C ILE A 53 10.11 29.02 24.65
N LYS A 54 9.31 29.30 25.69
CA LYS A 54 8.35 28.32 26.20
C LYS A 54 7.28 27.99 25.15
N ALA A 55 6.71 29.00 24.49
CA ALA A 55 5.72 28.80 23.42
C ALA A 55 6.30 28.02 22.23
N LEU A 56 7.55 28.31 21.84
CA LEU A 56 8.26 27.58 20.79
C LEU A 56 8.45 26.10 21.15
N ARG A 57 8.81 25.80 22.40
CA ARG A 57 8.93 24.41 22.88
C ARG A 57 7.59 23.66 22.82
N GLU A 58 6.52 24.28 23.30
CA GLU A 58 5.17 23.69 23.24
C GLU A 58 4.72 23.44 21.79
N ASN A 59 5.04 24.35 20.86
CA ASN A 59 4.77 24.14 19.43
C ASN A 59 5.62 23.02 18.84
N GLN A 60 6.89 22.92 19.25
CA GLN A 60 7.77 21.84 18.83
C GLN A 60 7.26 20.48 19.30
N ASP A 61 6.76 20.38 20.53
CA ASP A 61 6.16 19.15 21.07
C ASP A 61 4.92 18.73 20.26
N LYS A 62 4.04 19.69 19.91
CA LYS A 62 2.88 19.43 19.04
C LYS A 62 3.28 18.95 17.65
N LEU A 63 4.35 19.52 17.08
CA LEU A 63 4.88 19.08 15.78
C LEU A 63 5.40 17.63 15.87
N TRP A 64 6.12 17.29 16.95
CA TRP A 64 6.57 15.92 17.20
C TRP A 64 5.41 14.93 17.34
N GLU A 65 4.36 15.29 18.06
CA GLU A 65 3.15 14.46 18.16
C GLU A 65 2.49 14.25 16.79
N GLY A 66 2.37 15.32 15.99
CA GLY A 66 1.85 15.23 14.63
C GLY A 66 2.71 14.33 13.73
N GLN A 67 4.03 14.45 13.84
CA GLN A 67 4.96 13.63 13.07
C GLN A 67 4.90 12.15 13.47
N ASN A 68 4.73 11.84 14.76
CA ASN A 68 4.56 10.47 15.23
C ASN A 68 3.27 9.83 14.69
N LYS A 69 2.15 10.57 14.70
CA LYS A 69 0.89 10.09 14.11
C LYS A 69 1.03 9.80 12.61
N LEU A 70 1.69 10.68 11.86
CA LEU A 70 1.98 10.45 10.45
C LEU A 70 2.84 9.19 10.24
N TRP A 71 3.83 8.95 11.09
CA TRP A 71 4.65 7.73 11.03
C TRP A 71 3.83 6.46 11.28
N GLU A 72 2.90 6.49 12.22
CA GLU A 72 1.98 5.38 12.49
C GLU A 72 1.06 5.10 11.29
N GLU A 73 0.50 6.15 10.67
CA GLU A 73 -0.32 6.02 9.46
C GLU A 73 0.47 5.46 8.28
N VAL A 74 1.70 5.96 8.05
CA VAL A 74 2.59 5.45 7.00
C VAL A 74 2.90 3.97 7.23
N ARG A 75 3.14 3.56 8.48
CA ARG A 75 3.40 2.16 8.81
C ARG A 75 2.19 1.27 8.51
N ARG A 76 0.99 1.71 8.89
CA ARG A 76 -0.26 0.99 8.59
C ARG A 76 -0.47 0.85 7.09
N LEU A 77 -0.27 1.92 6.31
CA LEU A 77 -0.38 1.87 4.84
C LEU A 77 0.61 0.87 4.24
N TRP A 78 1.83 0.78 4.77
CA TRP A 78 2.80 -0.22 4.33
C TRP A 78 2.35 -1.67 4.60
N GLU A 79 1.70 -1.93 5.73
CA GLU A 79 1.13 -3.23 6.06
C GLU A 79 -0.03 -3.59 5.10
N GLU A 80 -0.93 -2.64 4.82
CA GLU A 80 -2.03 -2.82 3.86
C GLU A 80 -1.51 -3.09 2.45
N VAL A 81 -0.50 -2.33 1.98
CA VAL A 81 0.14 -2.55 0.68
C VAL A 81 0.80 -3.93 0.60
N ARG A 82 1.40 -4.42 1.69
CA ARG A 82 1.99 -5.76 1.72
C ARG A 82 0.91 -6.84 1.59
N ALA A 83 -0.18 -6.73 2.34
CA ALA A 83 -1.30 -7.68 2.28
C ALA A 83 -1.89 -7.74 0.86
N LEU A 84 -2.13 -6.58 0.23
CA LEU A 84 -2.62 -6.50 -1.15
C LEU A 84 -1.69 -7.20 -2.16
N ARG A 85 -0.37 -7.10 -1.98
CA ARG A 85 0.60 -7.79 -2.85
C ARG A 85 0.54 -9.31 -2.68
N GLU A 86 0.35 -9.79 -1.45
CA GLU A 86 0.19 -11.23 -1.19
C GLU A 86 -1.10 -11.77 -1.81
N ASP A 87 -2.21 -11.05 -1.68
CA ASP A 87 -3.48 -11.43 -2.31
C ASP A 87 -3.39 -11.42 -3.84
N GLN A 88 -2.73 -10.42 -4.43
CA GLN A 88 -2.50 -10.38 -5.87
C GLN A 88 -1.71 -11.59 -6.36
N LYS A 89 -0.69 -12.03 -5.59
CA LYS A 89 0.08 -13.22 -5.92
C LYS A 89 -0.80 -14.48 -5.89
N ARG A 90 -1.65 -14.65 -4.87
CA ARG A 90 -2.58 -15.79 -4.76
C ARG A 90 -3.60 -15.81 -5.90
N LEU A 91 -4.11 -14.66 -6.31
CA LEU A 91 -5.00 -14.55 -7.46
C LEU A 91 -4.29 -14.98 -8.75
N TRP A 92 -3.03 -14.59 -8.92
CA TRP A 92 -2.25 -14.96 -10.10
C TRP A 92 -1.98 -16.48 -10.16
N GLU A 93 -1.62 -17.09 -9.03
CA GLU A 93 -1.48 -18.55 -8.91
C GLU A 93 -2.80 -19.29 -9.23
N SER A 94 -3.93 -18.76 -8.74
CA SER A 94 -5.25 -19.34 -9.00
C SER A 94 -5.66 -19.23 -10.46
N GLN A 95 -5.40 -18.08 -11.10
CA GLN A 95 -5.60 -17.89 -12.53
C GLN A 95 -4.77 -18.87 -13.35
N ASN A 96 -3.50 -19.09 -12.99
CA ASN A 96 -2.64 -20.03 -13.70
C ASN A 96 -3.19 -21.47 -13.66
N LYS A 97 -3.70 -21.92 -12.50
CA LYS A 97 -4.36 -23.23 -12.38
C LYS A 97 -5.59 -23.34 -13.27
N LEU A 98 -6.44 -22.31 -13.29
CA LEU A 98 -7.61 -22.28 -14.17
C LEU A 98 -7.22 -22.36 -15.65
N TRP A 99 -6.14 -21.69 -16.05
CA TRP A 99 -5.62 -21.78 -17.41
C TRP A 99 -5.16 -23.19 -17.77
N GLU A 100 -4.50 -23.90 -16.85
CA GLU A 100 -4.10 -25.29 -17.04
C GLU A 100 -5.32 -26.22 -17.17
N GLU A 101 -6.33 -26.05 -16.31
CA GLU A 101 -7.58 -26.81 -16.37
C GLU A 101 -8.33 -26.59 -17.70
N VAL A 102 -8.45 -25.32 -18.14
CA VAL A 102 -9.07 -24.99 -19.42
C VAL A 102 -8.31 -25.61 -20.59
N LYS A 103 -6.98 -25.63 -20.53
CA LYS A 103 -6.16 -26.28 -21.56
C LYS A 103 -6.43 -27.78 -21.60
N ALA A 104 -6.45 -28.46 -20.46
CA ALA A 104 -6.73 -29.89 -20.38
C ALA A 104 -8.13 -30.22 -20.93
N LEU A 105 -9.15 -29.43 -20.58
CA LEU A 105 -10.51 -29.59 -21.11
C LEU A 105 -10.57 -29.45 -22.63
N ARG A 106 -9.79 -28.53 -23.22
CA ARG A 106 -9.71 -28.38 -24.68
C ARG A 106 -9.06 -29.59 -25.35
N GLU A 107 -8.02 -30.15 -24.74
CA GLU A 107 -7.36 -31.36 -25.24
C GLU A 107 -8.31 -32.56 -25.21
N ASP A 108 -9.04 -32.75 -24.10
CA ASP A 108 -10.04 -33.82 -23.98
C ASP A 108 -11.21 -33.66 -24.94
N GLN A 109 -11.67 -32.41 -25.17
CA GLN A 109 -12.68 -32.13 -26.19
C GLN A 109 -12.18 -32.52 -27.60
N GLY A 110 -10.91 -32.27 -27.92
CA GLY A 110 -10.29 -32.71 -29.17
C GLY A 110 -10.31 -34.22 -29.33
N ARG A 111 -9.93 -34.97 -28.29
CA ARG A 111 -9.97 -36.45 -28.28
C ARG A 111 -11.38 -37.00 -28.47
N LEU A 112 -12.37 -36.39 -27.82
CA LEU A 112 -13.78 -36.76 -27.99
C LEU A 112 -14.21 -36.58 -29.44
N TRP A 113 -13.83 -35.47 -30.08
CA TRP A 113 -14.13 -35.21 -31.49
C TRP A 113 -13.50 -36.25 -32.42
N GLU A 114 -12.25 -36.63 -32.19
CA GLU A 114 -11.59 -37.71 -32.94
C GLU A 114 -12.29 -39.05 -32.77
N GLY A 115 -12.71 -39.39 -31.54
CA GLY A 115 -13.49 -40.60 -31.26
C GLY A 115 -14.84 -40.59 -31.97
N GLN A 116 -15.53 -39.45 -32.00
CA GLN A 116 -16.80 -39.26 -32.68
C GLN A 116 -16.65 -39.48 -34.19
N ASN A 117 -15.59 -38.94 -34.81
CA ASN A 117 -15.30 -39.14 -36.23
C ASN A 117 -15.07 -40.62 -36.58
N LYS A 118 -14.29 -41.36 -35.75
CA LYS A 118 -14.09 -42.80 -35.95
C LYS A 118 -15.39 -43.58 -35.90
N LEU A 119 -16.28 -43.27 -34.94
CA LEU A 119 -17.60 -43.89 -34.86
C LEU A 119 -18.45 -43.61 -36.10
N TRP A 120 -18.41 -42.38 -36.64
CA TRP A 120 -19.11 -42.06 -37.89
C TRP A 120 -18.59 -42.88 -39.07
N GLU A 121 -17.27 -43.07 -39.19
CA GLU A 121 -16.67 -43.90 -40.23
C GLU A 121 -17.10 -45.37 -40.10
N GLU A 122 -17.13 -45.92 -38.89
CA GLU A 122 -17.63 -47.28 -38.63
C GLU A 122 -19.11 -47.43 -38.99
N VAL A 123 -19.95 -46.49 -38.57
CA VAL A 123 -21.38 -46.46 -38.93
C VAL A 123 -21.56 -46.43 -40.44
N ARG A 124 -20.74 -45.65 -41.16
CA ARG A 124 -20.77 -45.61 -42.62
C ARG A 124 -20.43 -46.96 -43.25
N LYS A 125 -19.35 -47.61 -42.80
CA LYS A 125 -18.96 -48.96 -43.27
C LYS A 125 -20.03 -50.01 -43.00
N LEU A 126 -20.68 -49.93 -41.83
CA LEU A 126 -21.79 -50.82 -41.48
C LEU A 126 -22.99 -50.61 -42.41
N ARG A 127 -23.34 -49.35 -42.73
CA ARG A 127 -24.41 -49.05 -43.70
C ARG A 127 -24.08 -49.62 -45.08
N GLU A 128 -22.87 -49.39 -45.60
CA GLU A 128 -22.42 -49.94 -46.88
C GLU A 128 -22.47 -51.47 -46.92
N SER A 129 -22.16 -52.12 -45.79
CA SER A 129 -22.26 -53.59 -45.67
C SER A 129 -23.70 -54.08 -45.61
N GLN A 130 -24.59 -53.36 -44.93
CA GLN A 130 -26.02 -53.66 -44.92
C GLN A 130 -26.63 -53.53 -46.31
N ASP A 131 -26.28 -52.49 -47.07
CA ASP A 131 -26.80 -52.28 -48.42
C ASP A 131 -26.42 -53.45 -49.35
N LYS A 132 -25.18 -53.96 -49.26
CA LYS A 132 -24.75 -55.15 -50.01
C LYS A 132 -25.53 -56.41 -49.63
N LEU A 133 -25.74 -56.64 -48.33
CA LEU A 133 -26.55 -57.77 -47.86
C LEU A 133 -27.99 -57.67 -48.39
N TRP A 134 -28.58 -56.48 -48.44
CA TRP A 134 -29.91 -56.28 -49.02
C TRP A 134 -29.94 -56.60 -50.51
N GLU A 135 -28.90 -56.25 -51.28
CA GLU A 135 -28.78 -56.63 -52.69
C GLU A 135 -28.68 -58.15 -52.87
N GLU A 136 -27.90 -58.84 -52.05
CA GLU A 136 -27.77 -60.31 -52.08
C GLU A 136 -29.10 -60.99 -51.74
N VAL A 137 -29.79 -60.53 -50.68
CA VAL A 137 -31.12 -61.02 -50.31
C VAL A 137 -32.11 -60.83 -51.46
N ARG A 138 -32.06 -59.69 -52.16
CA ARG A 138 -32.92 -59.42 -53.31
C ARG A 138 -32.66 -60.40 -54.46
N LYS A 139 -31.39 -60.68 -54.78
CA LYS A 139 -31.02 -61.68 -55.80
C LYS A 139 -31.52 -63.08 -55.44
N LEU A 140 -31.33 -63.51 -54.19
CA LEU A 140 -31.84 -64.80 -53.72
C LEU A 140 -33.37 -64.89 -53.85
N TRP A 141 -34.10 -63.82 -53.56
CA TRP A 141 -35.55 -63.76 -53.78
C TRP A 141 -35.94 -63.89 -55.26
N GLU A 142 -35.19 -63.29 -56.17
CA GLU A 142 -35.38 -63.43 -57.62
C GLU A 142 -35.12 -64.87 -58.08
N GLU A 143 -34.04 -65.51 -57.61
CA GLU A 143 -33.72 -66.92 -57.90
C GLU A 143 -34.80 -67.87 -57.38
N VAL A 144 -35.25 -67.70 -56.13
CA VAL A 144 -36.34 -68.51 -55.55
C VAL A 144 -37.63 -68.36 -56.35
N ARG A 145 -37.93 -67.15 -56.84
CA ARG A 145 -39.10 -66.93 -57.70
C ARG A 145 -38.96 -67.69 -59.03
N ALA A 146 -37.82 -67.59 -59.70
CA ALA A 146 -37.57 -68.29 -60.94
C ALA A 146 -37.68 -69.82 -60.78
N LEU A 147 -37.08 -70.37 -59.72
CA LEU A 147 -37.18 -71.81 -59.42
C LEU A 147 -38.62 -72.26 -59.17
N ARG A 148 -39.44 -71.44 -58.51
CA ARG A 148 -40.88 -71.73 -58.33
C ARG A 148 -41.64 -71.71 -59.65
N GLU A 149 -41.34 -70.77 -60.54
CA GLU A 149 -41.95 -70.71 -61.87
C GLU A 149 -41.58 -71.94 -62.70
N ASP A 150 -40.32 -72.35 -62.67
CA ASP A 150 -39.85 -73.55 -63.38
C ASP A 150 -40.43 -74.84 -62.78
N GLN A 151 -40.55 -74.93 -61.46
CA GLN A 151 -41.24 -76.04 -60.80
C GLN A 151 -42.72 -76.11 -61.24
N ASN A 152 -43.43 -74.99 -61.28
CA ASN A 152 -44.84 -74.99 -61.71
C ASN A 152 -45.00 -75.51 -63.15
N LYS A 153 -44.11 -75.12 -64.08
CA LYS A 153 -44.12 -75.60 -65.47
C LYS A 153 -43.87 -77.11 -65.59
N LEU A 154 -43.11 -77.72 -64.68
CA LEU A 154 -42.85 -79.16 -64.67
C LEU A 154 -44.05 -80.00 -64.20
N TRP A 155 -45.03 -79.37 -63.54
CA TRP A 155 -46.20 -80.03 -62.97
C TRP A 155 -47.50 -79.77 -63.77
N GLU A 156 -47.40 -79.04 -64.89
CA GLU A 156 -48.43 -78.89 -65.94
C GLU A 156 -48.22 -79.91 -67.07
#